data_AF-Q4JWX9-F1
#
_entry.id   AF-Q4JWX9-F1
#
_cell.length_a   1.000
_cell.length_b   1.000
_cell.length_c   1.000
_cell.angle_alpha   90.00
_cell.angle_beta   90.00
_cell.angle_gamma   90.00
#
_symmetry.space_group_name_H-M   'P 1'
#
loop_
_entity.id
_entity.type
_entity.pdbx_description
1 polymer ?
#
loop_
_entity_poly.entity_id
_entity_poly.type
_entity_poly.pdbx_seq_one_letter_code
_entity_poly.pdbx_strand_id
1 'polypeptide(L)'
;MIPDIRRVGQHATLYATARNEQIIDFIIDQLGEGWQYNIESYGGIHRFVFKGPKGELTANAHLIASVAEDPATLLWRWSGQGQEGNTAALNASNAAEAMRKWGLQQDLPGFVNQEVPYQPGEDAVTSVAGDVGDAAFEIFGPQTVFLYVPINQSGTFATFLLDGFSIPMPEMTIEEIFVKWDRILSQCDDPAWSIEGISHMRPDWRVEEIEPEEYQRAWRIVDEKGRYFEAELTVNREERYMSLSKKGLFTEEGT
;
A
#
# COMPACT_ATOMS: atom_id res chain seq x y z
N MET A 1 0.19 8.94 12.65
CA MET A 1 1.21 9.19 11.59
C MET A 1 2.61 9.08 12.17
N ILE A 2 3.52 8.40 11.46
CA ILE A 2 4.97 8.36 11.73
C ILE A 2 5.65 9.02 10.52
N PRO A 3 6.30 10.19 10.64
CA PRO A 3 6.70 11.00 9.48
C PRO A 3 7.54 10.26 8.44
N ASP A 4 8.55 9.49 8.87
CA ASP A 4 9.43 8.77 7.95
C ASP A 4 8.67 7.70 7.14
N ILE A 5 7.86 6.91 7.84
CA ILE A 5 7.06 5.84 7.22
C ILE A 5 6.04 6.46 6.27
N ARG A 6 5.35 7.52 6.71
CA ARG A 6 4.39 8.25 5.89
C ARG A 6 5.05 8.80 4.64
N ARG A 7 6.20 9.46 4.74
CA ARG A 7 6.89 10.05 3.59
C ARG A 7 7.29 9.00 2.55
N VAL A 8 7.77 7.84 3.00
CA VAL A 8 8.12 6.72 2.12
C VAL A 8 6.85 6.16 1.48
N GLY A 9 5.81 5.88 2.27
CA GLY A 9 4.53 5.40 1.78
C GLY A 9 3.88 6.35 0.76
N GLN A 10 3.96 7.66 0.99
CA GLN A 10 3.43 8.69 0.09
C GLN A 10 3.98 8.63 -1.34
N HIS A 11 5.18 8.07 -1.56
CA HIS A 11 5.68 7.87 -2.92
C HIS A 11 4.86 6.81 -3.67
N ALA A 12 4.48 5.75 -2.96
CA ALA A 12 3.74 4.63 -3.53
C ALA A 12 2.22 4.75 -3.39
N THR A 13 1.69 5.67 -2.57
CA THR A 13 0.28 5.69 -2.13
C THR A 13 -0.74 5.58 -3.27
N LEU A 14 -0.54 6.28 -4.40
CA LEU A 14 -1.47 6.21 -5.53
C LEU A 14 -1.57 4.79 -6.08
N TYR A 15 -0.41 4.20 -6.36
CA TYR A 15 -0.32 2.84 -6.88
C TYR A 15 -0.75 1.80 -5.83
N ALA A 16 -0.23 1.90 -4.61
CA ALA A 16 -0.47 0.99 -3.49
C ALA A 16 -1.95 0.93 -3.11
N THR A 17 -2.62 2.08 -3.00
CA THR A 17 -4.05 2.14 -2.70
C THR A 17 -4.87 1.54 -3.84
N ALA A 18 -4.57 1.92 -5.09
CA ALA A 18 -5.28 1.35 -6.25
C ALA A 18 -5.11 -0.16 -6.34
N ARG A 19 -3.90 -0.65 -6.03
CA ARG A 19 -3.52 -2.07 -6.03
C ARG A 19 -4.22 -2.83 -4.92
N ASN A 20 -4.27 -2.29 -3.71
CA ASN A 20 -4.99 -2.91 -2.62
C ASN A 20 -6.50 -3.04 -2.95
N GLU A 21 -7.12 -1.99 -3.50
CA GLU A 21 -8.52 -2.06 -3.93
C GLU A 21 -8.74 -3.10 -5.03
N GLN A 22 -7.87 -3.14 -6.05
CA GLN A 22 -7.94 -4.16 -7.12
C GLN A 22 -7.87 -5.58 -6.54
N ILE A 23 -7.06 -5.79 -5.51
CA ILE A 23 -6.92 -7.10 -4.87
C ILE A 23 -8.20 -7.47 -4.11
N ILE A 24 -8.82 -6.52 -3.40
CA ILE A 24 -10.10 -6.76 -2.74
C ILE A 24 -11.19 -7.08 -3.77
N ASP A 25 -11.26 -6.32 -4.87
CA ASP A 25 -12.20 -6.56 -5.97
C ASP A 25 -11.99 -7.96 -6.57
N PHE A 26 -10.74 -8.34 -6.82
CA PHE A 26 -10.39 -9.68 -7.31
C PHE A 26 -10.80 -10.80 -6.34
N ILE A 27 -10.59 -10.62 -5.03
CA ILE A 27 -11.02 -11.60 -4.03
C ILE A 27 -12.55 -11.75 -4.06
N ILE A 28 -13.30 -10.66 -4.18
CA ILE A 28 -14.78 -10.69 -4.30
C ILE A 28 -15.19 -11.42 -5.58
N ASP A 29 -14.53 -11.15 -6.70
CA ASP A 29 -14.83 -11.83 -7.96
C ASP A 29 -14.61 -13.34 -7.89
N GLN A 30 -13.47 -13.76 -7.33
CA GLN A 30 -13.10 -15.17 -7.20
C GLN A 30 -13.94 -15.92 -6.17
N LEU A 31 -14.23 -15.30 -5.02
CA LEU A 31 -14.83 -15.99 -3.87
C LEU A 31 -16.32 -15.70 -3.69
N GLY A 32 -16.83 -14.63 -4.29
CA GLY A 32 -18.17 -14.08 -4.05
C GLY A 32 -18.21 -13.11 -2.87
N GLU A 33 -19.29 -12.34 -2.79
CA GLU A 33 -19.56 -11.46 -1.65
C GLU A 33 -19.65 -12.25 -0.33
N GLY A 34 -19.32 -11.60 0.79
CA GLY A 34 -19.38 -12.21 2.12
C GLY A 34 -18.25 -13.20 2.40
N TRP A 35 -17.16 -13.16 1.62
CA TRP A 35 -15.95 -13.92 1.91
C TRP A 35 -15.37 -13.53 3.29
N GLN A 36 -14.69 -14.48 3.90
CA GLN A 36 -14.02 -14.34 5.19
C GLN A 36 -12.57 -14.78 5.06
N TYR A 37 -11.72 -14.40 6.01
CA TYR A 37 -10.35 -14.87 6.07
C TYR A 37 -10.04 -15.50 7.43
N ASN A 38 -9.12 -16.47 7.42
CA ASN A 38 -8.43 -16.96 8.59
C ASN A 38 -6.93 -16.90 8.34
N ILE A 39 -6.14 -16.77 9.42
CA ILE A 39 -4.69 -16.87 9.36
C ILE A 39 -4.31 -18.21 9.97
N GLU A 40 -3.85 -19.13 9.14
CA GLU A 40 -3.41 -20.45 9.56
C GLU A 40 -1.88 -20.46 9.69
N SER A 41 -1.36 -21.22 10.66
CA SER A 41 0.09 -21.29 10.93
C SER A 41 0.55 -22.73 10.90
N TYR A 42 1.45 -23.07 9.97
CA TYR A 42 2.00 -24.42 9.82
C TYR A 42 3.51 -24.35 9.72
N GLY A 43 4.23 -24.97 10.65
CA GLY A 43 5.70 -25.02 10.62
C GLY A 43 6.38 -23.65 10.66
N GLY A 44 5.73 -22.63 11.24
CA GLY A 44 6.24 -21.25 11.30
C GLY A 44 6.03 -20.44 10.02
N ILE A 45 5.29 -20.97 9.04
CA ILE A 45 4.79 -20.22 7.88
C ILE A 45 3.33 -19.87 8.15
N HIS A 46 2.97 -18.63 7.90
CA HIS A 46 1.60 -18.14 8.04
C HIS A 46 0.96 -18.09 6.68
N ARG A 47 -0.32 -18.44 6.62
CA ARG A 47 -1.10 -18.45 5.40
C ARG A 47 -2.42 -17.74 5.65
N PHE A 48 -2.71 -16.71 4.87
CA PHE A 48 -4.08 -16.24 4.74
C PHE A 48 -4.87 -17.26 3.94
N VAL A 49 -6.00 -17.65 4.49
CA VAL A 49 -6.98 -18.53 3.84
C VAL A 49 -8.28 -17.75 3.72
N PHE A 50 -8.54 -17.26 2.52
CA PHE A 50 -9.76 -16.55 2.15
C PHE A 50 -10.79 -17.57 1.66
N LYS A 51 -11.99 -17.57 2.25
CA LYS A 51 -13.07 -18.51 1.93
C LYS A 51 -14.35 -17.76 1.64
N GLY A 52 -15.01 -18.12 0.55
CA GLY A 52 -16.32 -17.57 0.18
C GLY A 52 -17.19 -18.60 -0.53
N PRO A 53 -18.42 -18.22 -0.93
CA PRO A 53 -19.37 -19.13 -1.57
C PRO A 53 -18.85 -19.83 -2.84
N LYS A 54 -17.93 -19.18 -3.58
CA LYS A 54 -17.38 -19.71 -4.85
C LYS A 54 -16.12 -20.57 -4.66
N GLY A 55 -15.51 -20.57 -3.47
CA GLY A 55 -14.32 -21.38 -3.21
C GLY A 55 -13.37 -20.81 -2.17
N GLU A 56 -12.08 -21.10 -2.35
CA GLU A 56 -11.00 -20.72 -1.45
C GLU A 56 -9.82 -20.14 -2.25
N LEU A 57 -9.23 -19.08 -1.72
CA LEU A 57 -7.97 -18.49 -2.17
C LEU A 57 -7.02 -18.49 -0.96
N THR A 58 -5.75 -18.72 -1.19
CA THR A 58 -4.75 -18.67 -0.12
C THR A 58 -3.54 -17.85 -0.54
N ALA A 59 -2.80 -17.33 0.44
CA ALA A 59 -1.54 -16.60 0.24
C ALA A 59 -0.62 -16.84 1.44
N ASN A 60 0.69 -16.86 1.23
CA ASN A 60 1.62 -16.78 2.35
C ASN A 60 1.50 -15.40 3.00
N ALA A 61 1.73 -15.33 4.30
CA ALA A 61 1.60 -14.13 5.10
C ALA A 61 2.89 -13.85 5.85
N HIS A 62 3.42 -12.64 5.68
CA HIS A 62 4.64 -12.17 6.32
C HIS A 62 4.28 -11.01 7.23
N LEU A 63 4.21 -11.23 8.53
CA LEU A 63 3.93 -10.16 9.49
C LEU A 63 5.04 -9.12 9.44
N ILE A 64 4.69 -7.85 9.21
CA ILE A 64 5.63 -6.73 9.16
C ILE A 64 5.64 -5.96 10.48
N ALA A 65 4.45 -5.56 10.96
CA ALA A 65 4.30 -4.74 12.15
C ALA A 65 2.93 -4.92 12.79
N SER A 66 2.82 -4.59 14.06
CA SER A 66 1.56 -4.36 14.77
C SER A 66 1.45 -2.90 15.17
N VAL A 67 0.24 -2.34 15.12
CA VAL A 67 -0.05 -0.96 15.47
C VAL A 67 -1.14 -0.99 16.54
N ALA A 68 -0.81 -0.52 17.74
CA ALA A 68 -1.72 -0.48 18.89
C ALA A 68 -2.27 0.93 19.09
N GLU A 69 -3.52 1.03 19.57
CA GLU A 69 -4.16 2.30 19.92
C GLU A 69 -3.72 2.81 21.30
N ASP A 70 -3.55 1.91 22.26
CA ASP A 70 -3.12 2.21 23.62
C ASP A 70 -2.09 1.17 24.14
N PRO A 71 -0.82 1.56 24.31
CA PRO A 71 -0.25 2.84 23.93
C PRO A 71 -0.25 3.02 22.40
N ALA A 72 -0.33 4.27 21.93
CA ALA A 72 -0.31 4.61 20.50
C ALA A 72 1.08 4.40 19.89
N THR A 73 1.41 3.14 19.61
CA THR A 73 2.72 2.73 19.11
C THR A 73 2.60 1.75 17.95
N LEU A 74 3.56 1.85 17.03
CA LEU A 74 3.88 0.83 16.05
C LEU A 74 5.00 -0.03 16.62
N LEU A 75 4.84 -1.34 16.59
CA LEU A 75 5.85 -2.31 16.98
C LEU A 75 6.22 -3.16 15.75
N TRP A 76 7.48 -3.10 15.34
CA TRP A 76 7.95 -3.89 14.21
C TRP A 76 8.13 -5.37 14.57
N ARG A 77 7.83 -6.27 13.63
CA ARG A 77 7.97 -7.72 13.87
C ARG A 77 9.40 -8.13 14.22
N TRP A 78 10.40 -7.52 13.61
CA TRP A 78 11.82 -7.84 13.86
C TRP A 78 12.28 -7.51 15.29
N SER A 79 11.52 -6.72 16.05
CA SER A 79 11.86 -6.36 17.44
C SER A 79 11.85 -7.55 18.40
N GLY A 80 11.12 -8.62 18.08
CA GLY A 80 10.93 -9.77 18.96
C GLY A 80 10.08 -9.50 20.21
N GLN A 81 9.67 -8.25 20.45
CA GLN A 81 8.76 -7.87 21.54
C GLN A 81 7.30 -8.14 21.10
N GLY A 82 6.40 -8.46 22.04
CA GLY A 82 5.01 -8.88 21.72
C GLY A 82 4.81 -10.41 21.58
N GLN A 83 5.72 -11.22 22.13
CA GLN A 83 5.63 -12.69 22.20
C GLN A 83 4.69 -13.22 23.31
N GLU A 84 3.94 -12.37 24.01
CA GLU A 84 2.93 -12.83 24.97
C GLU A 84 1.58 -13.00 24.27
N GLY A 85 1.32 -14.22 23.80
CA GLY A 85 0.13 -14.58 23.03
C GLY A 85 0.48 -15.47 21.85
N ASN A 86 -0.52 -15.97 21.12
CA ASN A 86 -0.41 -16.91 19.98
C ASN A 86 0.42 -16.37 18.77
N THR A 87 1.18 -15.30 18.97
CA THR A 87 2.09 -14.59 18.05
C THR A 87 3.55 -15.06 18.15
N ALA A 88 3.90 -15.83 19.19
CA ALA A 88 5.27 -16.35 19.38
C ALA A 88 5.74 -17.31 18.26
N ALA A 89 4.82 -17.85 17.44
CA ALA A 89 5.13 -18.73 16.32
C ALA A 89 5.35 -18.00 14.97
N LEU A 90 5.32 -16.66 14.95
CA LEU A 90 5.51 -15.83 13.75
C LEU A 90 6.98 -15.74 13.36
N ASN A 91 7.62 -16.82 12.92
CA ASN A 91 9.04 -16.81 12.53
C ASN A 91 9.41 -15.57 11.71
N ALA A 92 10.58 -15.00 12.01
CA ALA A 92 11.10 -13.74 11.46
C ALA A 92 10.77 -13.59 9.97
N SER A 93 9.74 -12.79 9.68
CA SER A 93 9.42 -12.36 8.34
C SER A 93 10.65 -11.65 7.78
N ASN A 94 11.25 -12.21 6.72
CA ASN A 94 12.34 -11.56 6.00
C ASN A 94 11.94 -10.14 5.57
N ALA A 95 10.64 -9.86 5.38
CA ALA A 95 10.16 -8.54 4.98
C ALA A 95 10.38 -7.48 6.07
N ALA A 96 10.03 -7.75 7.33
CA ALA A 96 10.21 -6.75 8.40
C ALA A 96 11.71 -6.39 8.57
N GLU A 97 12.59 -7.39 8.57
CA GLU A 97 14.03 -7.17 8.66
C GLU A 97 14.60 -6.51 7.40
N ALA A 98 14.05 -6.80 6.22
CA ALA A 98 14.43 -6.11 4.98
C ALA A 98 14.02 -4.62 5.00
N MET A 99 12.82 -4.30 5.49
CA MET A 99 12.40 -2.90 5.69
C MET A 99 13.30 -2.18 6.70
N ARG A 100 13.70 -2.85 7.80
CA ARG A 100 14.67 -2.30 8.75
C ARG A 100 16.02 -2.03 8.09
N LYS A 101 16.56 -2.99 7.33
CA LYS A 101 17.84 -2.84 6.61
C LYS A 101 17.79 -1.70 5.60
N TRP A 102 16.67 -1.58 4.88
CA TRP A 102 16.43 -0.47 3.98
C TRP A 102 16.39 0.86 4.75
N GLY A 103 15.64 0.94 5.84
CA GLY A 103 15.57 2.12 6.70
C GLY A 103 16.91 2.53 7.29
N LEU A 104 17.77 1.57 7.66
CA LEU A 104 19.15 1.81 8.08
C LEU A 104 20.01 2.42 6.96
N GLN A 105 19.80 2.03 5.71
CA GLN A 105 20.53 2.60 4.57
C GLN A 105 20.10 4.03 4.23
N GLN A 106 18.86 4.40 4.60
CA GLN A 106 18.28 5.72 4.35
C GLN A 106 18.34 6.65 5.58
N ASP A 107 18.92 6.20 6.70
CA ASP A 107 18.95 6.92 7.98
C ASP A 107 17.55 7.33 8.49
N LEU A 108 16.55 6.44 8.34
CA LEU A 108 15.15 6.69 8.70
C LEU A 108 14.76 6.00 10.03
N PRO A 109 14.73 6.72 11.17
CA PRO A 109 14.52 6.10 12.48
C PRO A 109 13.16 5.42 12.64
N GLY A 110 12.12 5.85 11.91
CA GLY A 110 10.81 5.18 11.90
C GLY A 110 10.85 3.69 11.53
N PHE A 111 11.84 3.24 10.76
CA PHE A 111 12.03 1.85 10.36
C PHE A 111 13.02 1.07 11.25
N VAL A 112 13.77 1.79 12.10
CA VAL A 112 14.93 1.25 12.84
C VAL A 112 14.65 1.11 14.33
N ASN A 113 13.79 1.94 14.90
CA ASN A 113 13.38 1.83 16.29
C ASN A 113 12.37 0.70 16.44
N GLN A 114 12.51 -0.12 17.49
CA GLN A 114 11.67 -1.31 17.71
C GLN A 114 10.20 -0.95 17.85
N GLU A 115 9.94 0.01 18.73
CA GLU A 115 8.64 0.58 19.03
C GLU A 115 8.69 2.07 18.70
N VAL A 116 7.71 2.54 17.92
CA VAL A 116 7.66 3.89 17.38
C VAL A 116 6.35 4.55 17.81
N PRO A 117 6.39 5.59 18.64
CA PRO A 117 5.18 6.29 19.03
C PRO A 117 4.59 7.07 17.84
N TYR A 118 3.28 7.18 17.81
CA TYR A 118 2.57 8.02 16.87
C TYR A 118 1.47 8.83 17.58
N GLN A 119 1.00 9.89 16.94
CA GLN A 119 -0.07 10.72 17.50
C GLN A 119 -1.41 9.95 17.43
N PRO A 120 -2.09 9.68 18.57
CA PRO A 120 -3.41 9.06 18.57
C PRO A 120 -4.47 9.99 17.97
N GLY A 121 -5.56 9.41 17.48
CA GLY A 121 -6.67 10.11 16.86
C GLY A 121 -7.64 9.13 16.20
N GLU A 122 -8.77 9.66 15.72
CA GLU A 122 -9.71 8.90 14.89
C GLU A 122 -8.97 8.31 13.68
N ASP A 123 -9.18 7.02 13.43
CA ASP A 123 -8.51 6.25 12.36
C ASP A 123 -6.97 6.26 12.37
N ALA A 124 -6.32 6.75 13.43
CA ALA A 124 -4.86 6.87 13.46
C ALA A 124 -4.17 5.51 13.37
N VAL A 125 -4.76 4.46 13.97
CA VAL A 125 -4.23 3.09 13.93
C VAL A 125 -4.25 2.54 12.50
N THR A 126 -5.39 2.64 11.81
CA THR A 126 -5.56 2.14 10.44
C THR A 126 -4.75 2.96 9.45
N SER A 127 -4.64 4.28 9.64
CA SER A 127 -3.76 5.14 8.87
C SER A 127 -2.29 4.72 8.99
N VAL A 128 -1.78 4.48 10.22
CA VAL A 128 -0.40 4.04 10.42
C VAL A 128 -0.17 2.63 9.87
N ALA A 129 -1.15 1.72 9.99
CA ALA A 129 -1.06 0.39 9.38
C ALA A 129 -1.04 0.47 7.85
N GLY A 130 -1.82 1.36 7.25
CA GLY A 130 -1.80 1.68 5.83
C GLY A 130 -0.45 2.26 5.38
N ASP A 131 0.11 3.22 6.12
CA ASP A 131 1.42 3.81 5.83
C ASP A 131 2.53 2.75 5.79
N VAL A 132 2.49 1.75 6.68
CA VAL A 132 3.43 0.61 6.67
C VAL A 132 3.26 -0.22 5.39
N GLY A 133 2.02 -0.46 4.97
CA GLY A 133 1.70 -1.18 3.74
C GLY A 133 2.19 -0.44 2.49
N ASP A 134 1.91 0.85 2.39
CA ASP A 134 2.38 1.70 1.30
C ASP A 134 3.92 1.77 1.27
N ALA A 135 4.57 1.88 2.43
CA ALA A 135 6.02 1.83 2.50
C ALA A 135 6.58 0.45 2.09
N ALA A 136 5.86 -0.63 2.34
CA ALA A 136 6.24 -1.95 1.85
C ALA A 136 6.17 -2.02 0.32
N PHE A 137 5.16 -1.40 -0.32
CA PHE A 137 5.11 -1.27 -1.78
C PHE A 137 6.35 -0.54 -2.32
N GLU A 138 6.70 0.59 -1.71
CA GLU A 138 7.87 1.38 -2.12
C GLU A 138 9.18 0.56 -2.06
N ILE A 139 9.33 -0.27 -1.03
CA ILE A 139 10.57 -1.03 -0.77
C ILE A 139 10.65 -2.32 -1.59
N PHE A 140 9.53 -3.02 -1.79
CA PHE A 140 9.50 -4.35 -2.41
C PHE A 140 8.96 -4.35 -3.84
N GLY A 141 8.34 -3.26 -4.29
CA GLY A 141 7.85 -3.09 -5.66
C GLY A 141 6.43 -3.63 -5.90
N PRO A 142 5.97 -3.65 -7.17
CA PRO A 142 4.55 -3.79 -7.54
C PRO A 142 3.94 -5.17 -7.32
N GLN A 143 4.77 -6.20 -7.18
CA GLN A 143 4.33 -7.57 -6.92
C GLN A 143 3.93 -7.78 -5.44
N THR A 144 4.25 -6.79 -4.61
CA THR A 144 3.86 -6.74 -3.20
C THR A 144 2.35 -6.64 -3.10
N VAL A 145 1.80 -7.35 -2.12
CA VAL A 145 0.44 -7.16 -1.65
C VAL A 145 0.53 -6.97 -0.15
N PHE A 146 -0.20 -6.02 0.42
CA PHE A 146 -0.36 -5.95 1.86
C PHE A 146 -1.82 -6.07 2.26
N LEU A 147 -2.05 -6.58 3.46
CA LEU A 147 -3.31 -6.42 4.17
C LEU A 147 -3.00 -6.02 5.60
N TYR A 148 -3.77 -5.07 6.13
CA TYR A 148 -3.82 -4.84 7.56
C TYR A 148 -5.16 -5.34 8.10
N VAL A 149 -5.11 -6.05 9.22
CA VAL A 149 -6.29 -6.67 9.83
C VAL A 149 -6.29 -6.45 11.34
N PRO A 150 -7.47 -6.30 11.97
CA PRO A 150 -7.55 -6.29 13.41
C PRO A 150 -7.14 -7.66 13.97
N ILE A 151 -6.29 -7.67 15.00
CA ILE A 151 -5.80 -8.92 15.62
C ILE A 151 -6.32 -9.14 17.04
N ASN A 152 -6.92 -8.13 17.64
CA ASN A 152 -7.58 -8.23 18.94
C ASN A 152 -8.74 -7.24 19.02
N GLN A 153 -9.52 -7.33 20.10
CA GLN A 153 -10.62 -6.41 20.38
C GLN A 153 -10.13 -5.07 20.96
N SER A 154 -8.83 -4.94 21.23
CA SER A 154 -8.19 -3.77 21.86
C SER A 154 -7.74 -2.71 20.83
N GLY A 155 -8.29 -2.76 19.61
CA GLY A 155 -7.94 -1.79 18.56
C GLY A 155 -6.56 -2.01 17.93
N THR A 156 -5.90 -3.15 18.14
CA THR A 156 -4.59 -3.42 17.51
C THR A 156 -4.78 -4.00 16.10
N PHE A 157 -4.07 -3.42 15.14
CA PHE A 157 -3.99 -3.93 13.78
C PHE A 157 -2.62 -4.55 13.51
N ALA A 158 -2.58 -5.61 12.71
CA ALA A 158 -1.35 -6.18 12.18
C ALA A 158 -1.30 -5.99 10.68
N THR A 159 -0.14 -5.58 10.17
CA THR A 159 0.12 -5.40 8.75
C THR A 159 0.96 -6.56 8.23
N PHE A 160 0.46 -7.23 7.19
CA PHE A 160 1.08 -8.38 6.56
C PHE A 160 1.42 -8.06 5.12
N LEU A 161 2.58 -8.53 4.66
CA LEU A 161 2.88 -8.68 3.24
C LEU A 161 2.47 -10.07 2.79
N LEU A 162 1.80 -10.15 1.66
CA LEU A 162 1.27 -11.38 1.09
C LEU A 162 1.99 -11.72 -0.21
N ASP A 163 2.31 -13.00 -0.38
CA ASP A 163 2.83 -13.55 -1.63
C ASP A 163 2.29 -14.97 -1.86
N GLY A 164 2.71 -15.60 -2.96
CA GLY A 164 2.43 -17.03 -3.17
C GLY A 164 0.94 -17.34 -3.25
N PHE A 165 0.15 -16.43 -3.83
CA PHE A 165 -1.29 -16.62 -3.99
C PHE A 165 -1.59 -17.90 -4.77
N SER A 166 -2.56 -18.69 -4.33
CA SER A 166 -2.96 -19.95 -4.98
C SER A 166 -3.59 -19.75 -6.35
N ILE A 167 -4.07 -18.53 -6.64
CA ILE A 167 -4.51 -18.08 -7.95
C ILE A 167 -3.63 -16.87 -8.31
N PRO A 168 -3.08 -16.80 -9.54
CA PRO A 168 -2.30 -15.64 -9.96
C PRO A 168 -3.10 -14.35 -9.79
N MET A 169 -2.49 -13.37 -9.12
CA MET A 169 -3.09 -12.05 -8.98
C MET A 169 -3.01 -11.30 -10.31
N PRO A 170 -4.06 -10.56 -10.71
CA PRO A 170 -4.01 -9.72 -11.90
C PRO A 170 -2.91 -8.66 -11.74
N GLU A 171 -2.37 -8.16 -12.83
CA GLU A 171 -1.47 -7.00 -12.78
C GLU A 171 -2.28 -5.70 -12.76
N MET A 172 -1.72 -4.64 -12.19
CA MET A 172 -2.33 -3.31 -12.25
C MET A 172 -2.38 -2.83 -13.71
N THR A 173 -3.47 -2.21 -14.11
CA THR A 173 -3.62 -1.62 -15.44
C THR A 173 -3.70 -0.10 -15.36
N ILE A 174 -3.35 0.59 -16.46
CA ILE A 174 -3.45 2.04 -16.52
C ILE A 174 -4.91 2.51 -16.38
N GLU A 175 -5.87 1.72 -16.87
CA GLU A 175 -7.31 1.95 -16.69
C GLU A 175 -7.72 1.99 -15.22
N GLU A 176 -7.21 1.06 -14.41
CA GLU A 176 -7.56 1.00 -12.99
C GLU A 176 -7.01 2.21 -12.22
N ILE A 177 -5.79 2.64 -12.53
CA ILE A 177 -5.21 3.88 -11.99
C ILE A 177 -6.04 5.07 -12.43
N PHE A 178 -6.37 5.16 -13.72
CA PHE A 178 -7.17 6.25 -14.29
C PHE A 178 -8.52 6.41 -13.58
N VAL A 179 -9.25 5.31 -13.37
CA VAL A 179 -10.57 5.34 -12.72
C VAL A 179 -10.47 5.81 -11.25
N LYS A 180 -9.42 5.41 -10.54
CA LYS A 180 -9.26 5.68 -9.09
C LYS A 180 -8.52 6.99 -8.77
N TRP A 181 -7.88 7.59 -9.78
CA TRP A 181 -7.00 8.76 -9.70
C TRP A 181 -7.50 9.88 -8.78
N ASP A 182 -8.68 10.45 -9.06
CA ASP A 182 -9.14 11.68 -8.40
C ASP A 182 -9.37 11.45 -6.90
N ARG A 183 -10.01 10.33 -6.58
CA ARG A 183 -10.32 9.97 -5.19
C ARG A 183 -9.04 9.72 -4.40
N ILE A 184 -8.11 8.92 -4.93
CA ILE A 184 -6.90 8.56 -4.19
C ILE A 184 -6.01 9.79 -3.99
N LEU A 185 -5.78 10.58 -5.04
CA LEU A 185 -4.94 11.78 -4.93
C LEU A 185 -5.54 12.84 -4.00
N SER A 186 -6.86 12.91 -3.86
CA SER A 186 -7.49 13.83 -2.88
C SER A 186 -7.22 13.50 -1.42
N GLN A 187 -6.68 12.31 -1.15
CA GLN A 187 -6.32 11.83 0.17
C GLN A 187 -4.80 11.75 0.37
N CYS A 188 -4.02 12.12 -0.65
CA CYS A 188 -2.56 12.16 -0.58
C CYS A 188 -2.09 13.48 0.03
N ASP A 189 -1.09 13.42 0.92
CA ASP A 189 -0.43 14.59 1.49
C ASP A 189 0.43 15.30 0.43
N ASP A 190 1.02 14.52 -0.48
CA ASP A 190 1.83 14.98 -1.59
C ASP A 190 1.45 14.27 -2.90
N PRO A 191 0.38 14.73 -3.58
CA PRO A 191 -0.14 14.09 -4.78
C PRO A 191 0.91 13.99 -5.90
N ALA A 192 1.73 15.03 -6.09
CA ALA A 192 2.75 15.04 -7.13
C ALA A 192 3.82 13.98 -6.90
N TRP A 193 4.28 13.85 -5.65
CA TRP A 193 5.22 12.79 -5.26
C TRP A 193 4.65 11.39 -5.51
N SER A 194 3.37 11.19 -5.20
CA SER A 194 2.67 9.93 -5.42
C SER A 194 2.51 9.58 -6.91
N ILE A 195 2.36 10.59 -7.78
CA ILE A 195 2.31 10.41 -9.24
C ILE A 195 3.68 9.97 -9.78
N GLU A 196 4.75 10.64 -9.33
CA GLU A 196 6.12 10.33 -9.74
C GLU A 196 6.50 8.87 -9.37
N GLY A 197 6.02 8.38 -8.22
CA GLY A 197 6.27 7.03 -7.75
C GLY A 197 5.62 5.91 -8.58
N ILE A 198 4.69 6.21 -9.48
CA ILE A 198 4.19 5.22 -10.46
C ILE A 198 5.36 4.62 -11.26
N SER A 199 6.33 5.44 -11.68
CA SER A 199 7.48 4.96 -12.48
C SER A 199 8.38 3.98 -11.72
N HIS A 200 8.45 4.10 -10.40
CA HIS A 200 9.19 3.17 -9.54
C HIS A 200 8.39 1.88 -9.34
N MET A 201 7.07 1.96 -9.22
CA MET A 201 6.20 0.79 -9.10
C MET A 201 6.02 0.05 -10.42
N ARG A 202 5.99 0.76 -11.55
CA ARG A 202 5.86 0.21 -12.90
C ARG A 202 7.04 0.70 -13.72
N PRO A 203 8.20 0.03 -13.64
CA PRO A 203 9.39 0.42 -14.42
C PRO A 203 9.20 0.20 -15.92
N ASP A 204 8.17 -0.55 -16.32
CA ASP A 204 7.70 -0.73 -17.68
C ASP A 204 6.74 0.39 -18.15
N TRP A 205 6.34 1.28 -17.25
CA TRP A 205 5.57 2.49 -17.57
C TRP A 205 6.46 3.72 -17.61
N ARG A 206 5.99 4.75 -18.30
CA ARG A 206 6.67 6.04 -18.42
C ARG A 206 5.81 7.12 -17.78
N VAL A 207 6.39 7.88 -16.86
CA VAL A 207 5.77 9.05 -16.24
C VAL A 207 6.62 10.26 -16.61
N GLU A 208 6.04 11.16 -17.39
CA GLU A 208 6.73 12.35 -17.90
C GLU A 208 6.00 13.60 -17.40
N GLU A 209 6.71 14.50 -16.74
CA GLU A 209 6.18 15.85 -16.52
C GLU A 209 6.11 16.59 -17.86
N ILE A 210 4.97 17.20 -18.13
CA ILE A 210 4.68 17.95 -19.35
C ILE A 210 4.27 19.38 -19.01
N GLU A 211 4.26 20.26 -20.00
CA GLU A 211 3.75 21.61 -19.82
C GLU A 211 2.25 21.57 -19.51
N PRO A 212 1.79 22.18 -18.40
CA PRO A 212 0.37 22.22 -18.07
C PRO A 212 -0.40 23.17 -18.98
N GLU A 213 -1.67 22.86 -19.25
CA GLU A 213 -2.54 23.76 -20.02
C GLU A 213 -3.22 24.79 -19.12
N GLU A 214 -3.79 24.34 -17.99
CA GLU A 214 -4.59 25.17 -17.09
C GLU A 214 -4.12 25.15 -15.64
N TYR A 215 -3.30 24.17 -15.25
CA TYR A 215 -2.93 23.91 -13.85
C TYR A 215 -1.46 24.20 -13.56
N GLN A 216 -1.01 23.95 -12.32
CA GLN A 216 0.38 24.21 -11.91
C GLN A 216 1.38 23.19 -12.44
N ARG A 217 0.99 21.92 -12.51
CA ARG A 217 1.83 20.82 -12.98
C ARG A 217 0.98 19.83 -13.79
N ALA A 218 1.62 19.16 -14.73
CA ALA A 218 0.97 18.15 -15.55
C ALA A 218 1.88 16.96 -15.81
N TRP A 219 1.29 15.78 -15.96
CA TRP A 219 2.01 14.55 -16.27
C TRP A 219 1.32 13.81 -17.39
N ARG A 220 2.11 13.17 -18.24
CA ARG A 220 1.68 12.10 -19.13
C ARG A 220 2.13 10.76 -18.54
N ILE A 221 1.18 9.86 -18.34
CA ILE A 221 1.43 8.51 -17.84
C ILE A 221 1.17 7.56 -19.01
N VAL A 222 2.18 6.80 -19.42
CA VAL A 222 2.13 5.87 -20.56
C VAL A 222 2.44 4.47 -20.06
N ASP A 223 1.62 3.49 -20.44
CA ASP A 223 1.83 2.09 -20.08
C ASP A 223 2.73 1.36 -21.09
N GLU A 224 2.98 0.07 -20.82
CA GLU A 224 3.85 -0.78 -21.64
C GLU A 224 3.33 -1.01 -23.07
N LYS A 225 2.07 -0.68 -23.35
CA LYS A 225 1.39 -0.83 -24.64
C LYS A 225 1.23 0.50 -25.37
N GLY A 226 1.79 1.59 -24.85
CA GLY A 226 1.63 2.93 -25.42
C GLY A 226 0.23 3.51 -25.20
N ARG A 227 -0.56 2.97 -24.27
CA ARG A 227 -1.78 3.62 -23.80
C ARG A 227 -1.41 4.71 -22.82
N TYR A 228 -2.11 5.84 -22.86
CA TYR A 228 -1.78 6.94 -21.96
C TYR A 228 -2.98 7.77 -21.54
N PHE A 229 -2.83 8.46 -20.41
CA PHE A 229 -3.65 9.60 -20.06
C PHE A 229 -2.76 10.75 -19.59
N GLU A 230 -3.30 11.96 -19.66
CA GLU A 230 -2.66 13.16 -19.14
C GLU A 230 -3.42 13.60 -17.91
N ALA A 231 -2.70 14.05 -16.89
CA ALA A 231 -3.27 14.56 -15.66
C ALA A 231 -2.65 15.90 -15.29
N GLU A 232 -3.48 16.79 -14.78
CA GLU A 232 -3.11 18.13 -14.39
C GLU A 232 -3.50 18.34 -12.92
N LEU A 233 -2.62 19.01 -12.16
CA LEU A 233 -2.74 19.21 -10.72
C LEU A 233 -2.45 20.66 -10.35
N THR A 234 -3.30 21.21 -9.48
CA THR A 234 -3.04 22.44 -8.73
C THR A 234 -3.20 22.12 -7.26
N VAL A 235 -2.15 22.37 -6.46
CA VAL A 235 -2.19 22.22 -5.01
C VAL A 235 -2.07 23.59 -4.36
N ASN A 236 -3.11 24.05 -3.69
CA ASN A 236 -3.05 25.23 -2.85
C ASN A 236 -2.88 24.80 -1.38
N ARG A 237 -1.65 24.85 -0.88
CA ARG A 237 -1.32 24.47 0.51
C ARG A 237 -1.88 25.46 1.53
N GLU A 238 -2.10 26.72 1.15
CA GLU A 238 -2.63 27.75 2.05
C GLU A 238 -4.15 27.60 2.24
N GLU A 239 -4.86 27.36 1.14
CA GLU A 239 -6.32 27.24 1.13
C GLU A 239 -6.81 25.79 1.24
N ARG A 240 -5.88 24.83 1.37
CA ARG A 240 -6.13 23.37 1.46
C ARG A 240 -7.06 22.81 0.39
N TYR A 241 -7.08 23.41 -0.80
CA TYR A 241 -7.80 22.84 -1.93
C TYR A 241 -6.81 22.27 -2.94
N MET A 242 -7.26 21.19 -3.56
CA MET A 242 -6.59 20.55 -4.66
C MET A 242 -7.56 20.47 -5.83
N SER A 243 -7.10 20.83 -7.01
CA SER A 243 -7.85 20.67 -8.24
C SER A 243 -7.11 19.67 -9.12
N LEU A 244 -7.85 18.65 -9.56
CA LEU A 244 -7.38 17.59 -10.42
C LEU A 244 -8.17 17.61 -11.72
N SER A 245 -7.46 17.45 -12.83
CA SER A 245 -8.05 17.16 -14.12
C SER A 245 -7.29 16.01 -14.74
N LYS A 246 -7.97 15.20 -15.55
CA LYS A 246 -7.34 14.16 -16.35
C LYS A 246 -8.06 14.02 -17.68
N LYS A 247 -7.30 13.77 -18.74
CA LYS A 247 -7.81 13.67 -20.11
C LYS A 247 -7.53 12.29 -20.69
N GLY A 248 -8.62 11.65 -21.10
CA GLY A 248 -8.65 10.48 -21.98
C GLY A 248 -8.25 9.16 -21.35
N LEU A 249 -8.14 8.17 -22.24
CA LEU A 249 -7.32 6.97 -22.12
C LEU A 249 -7.06 6.56 -23.57
N PHE A 250 -5.96 7.07 -24.12
CA PHE A 250 -5.66 7.05 -25.55
C PHE A 250 -4.68 5.91 -25.87
N THR A 251 -4.57 5.56 -27.15
CA THR A 251 -3.50 4.71 -27.71
C THR A 251 -2.57 5.57 -28.56
N GLU A 252 -1.26 5.31 -28.56
CA GLU A 252 -0.31 6.01 -29.45
C GLU A 252 -0.66 5.88 -30.96
N GLU A 253 -1.45 4.87 -31.35
CA GLU A 253 -1.94 4.68 -32.72
C GLU A 253 -3.18 5.54 -33.09
N GLY A 254 -3.71 6.33 -32.16
CA GLY A 254 -4.89 7.18 -32.37
C GLY A 254 -6.21 6.45 -32.15
N THR A 255 -7.23 7.23 -31.74
CA THR A 255 -8.62 6.84 -31.45
C THR A 255 -9.27 5.90 -32.47
#